data_AF-A0A0H3JWC8-F1
#
_entry.id   AF-A0A0H3JWC8-F1
#
_cell.length_a   1.000
_cell.length_b   1.000
_cell.length_c   1.000
_cell.angle_alpha   90.00
_cell.angle_beta   90.00
_cell.angle_gamma   90.00
#
_symmetry.space_group_name_H-M   'P 1'
#
loop_
_entity.id
_entity.type
_entity.pdbx_description
1 polymer ?
#
loop_
_entity_poly.entity_id
_entity_poly.type
_entity_poly.pdbx_seq_one_letter_code
_entity_poly.pdbx_strand_id
1 'polypeptide(L)'
;MNKKLLTKTLIASALVLTTVGSGFHSSSNYNGINNVAKAEQTTDNALWKNVRDALKDANIIDKTDNENVKVTYKIENGGENTIEGTANLENISTSNNPKINPQNVTKINITRKNSNYPNIDANNTWKKLTEKLKEKNIVNNGDNVSILSTDPKDETVFGKVGEDKSNVSNRYINPKDINEIQITKK
;
A
#
# COMPACT_ATOMS: atom_id res chain seq x y z
N MET A 1 -25.52 26.22 -29.42
CA MET A 1 -24.63 25.03 -29.32
C MET A 1 -23.50 25.34 -28.35
N ASN A 2 -23.57 24.84 -27.12
CA ASN A 2 -22.50 24.99 -26.12
C ASN A 2 -21.47 23.86 -26.31
N LYS A 3 -20.25 24.21 -26.75
CA LYS A 3 -19.13 23.26 -26.81
C LYS A 3 -18.55 23.11 -25.40
N LYS A 4 -18.83 21.97 -24.78
CA LYS A 4 -18.27 21.56 -23.48
C LYS A 4 -16.81 21.14 -23.70
N LEU A 5 -15.86 21.92 -23.18
CA LEU A 5 -14.44 21.61 -23.26
C LEU A 5 -14.12 20.52 -22.22
N LEU A 6 -13.76 19.33 -22.69
CA LEU A 6 -13.29 18.22 -21.86
C LEU A 6 -11.81 18.41 -21.58
N THR A 7 -11.48 18.90 -20.39
CA THR A 7 -10.09 18.99 -19.91
C THR A 7 -9.59 17.58 -19.58
N LYS A 8 -8.85 16.96 -20.49
CA LYS A 8 -8.07 15.74 -20.21
C LYS A 8 -6.73 16.16 -19.60
N THR A 9 -6.57 15.97 -18.29
CA THR A 9 -5.25 16.07 -17.65
C THR A 9 -4.44 14.82 -17.99
N LEU A 10 -3.41 14.99 -18.82
CA LEU A 10 -2.41 13.97 -19.10
C LEU A 10 -1.37 14.01 -17.97
N ILE A 11 -1.34 13.01 -17.08
CA ILE A 11 -0.26 12.88 -16.11
C ILE A 11 0.87 12.14 -16.83
N ALA A 12 1.86 12.88 -17.31
CA ALA A 12 3.09 12.31 -17.84
C ALA A 12 4.06 12.07 -16.67
N SER A 13 4.21 10.81 -16.24
CA SER A 13 5.30 10.41 -15.36
C SER A 13 6.60 10.39 -16.18
N ALA A 14 7.45 11.40 -16.00
CA ALA A 14 8.77 11.42 -16.61
C ALA A 14 9.69 10.43 -15.88
N LEU A 15 9.93 9.27 -16.49
CA LEU A 15 11.06 8.41 -16.12
C LEU A 15 12.34 9.09 -16.63
N VAL A 16 13.10 9.71 -15.74
CA VAL A 16 14.41 10.28 -16.09
C VAL A 16 15.42 9.15 -16.16
N LEU A 17 15.77 8.74 -17.39
CA LEU A 17 16.88 7.85 -17.68
C LEU A 17 18.15 8.69 -17.86
N THR A 18 18.98 8.80 -16.81
CA THR A 18 20.31 9.42 -16.95
C THR A 18 21.31 8.39 -17.48
N THR A 19 21.59 8.47 -18.77
CA THR A 19 22.75 7.81 -19.40
C THR A 19 24.03 8.40 -18.80
N VAL A 20 24.77 7.62 -17.99
CA VAL A 20 26.13 7.99 -17.59
C VAL A 20 27.11 7.62 -18.71
N GLY A 21 27.34 8.58 -19.60
CA GLY A 21 28.44 8.55 -20.56
C GLY A 21 29.77 8.87 -19.89
N SER A 22 30.67 7.89 -19.95
CA SER A 22 32.15 7.94 -19.96
C SER A 22 32.89 9.19 -19.47
N GLY A 23 33.91 8.96 -18.64
CA GLY A 23 35.08 9.83 -18.59
C GLY A 23 35.71 9.95 -17.21
N PHE A 24 36.89 9.35 -17.05
CA PHE A 24 37.87 9.79 -16.05
C PHE A 24 38.04 11.33 -16.12
N HIS A 25 38.19 11.99 -14.98
CA HIS A 25 39.23 12.99 -14.67
C HIS A 25 38.83 13.75 -13.40
N SER A 26 39.75 13.75 -12.43
CA SER A 26 39.60 14.29 -11.08
C SER A 26 39.45 15.81 -11.03
N SER A 27 38.93 16.26 -9.87
CA SER A 27 38.97 17.62 -9.32
C SER A 27 37.98 18.64 -9.90
N SER A 28 36.93 18.91 -9.14
CA SER A 28 36.42 20.25 -8.79
C SER A 28 35.18 20.07 -7.94
N ASN A 29 35.04 20.90 -6.90
CA ASN A 29 33.94 20.89 -5.92
C ASN A 29 32.58 20.71 -6.59
N TYR A 30 32.09 19.47 -6.57
CA TYR A 30 30.72 19.16 -6.96
C TYR A 30 29.82 19.67 -5.83
N ASN A 31 29.32 20.89 -5.98
CA ASN A 31 28.09 21.30 -5.31
C ASN A 31 26.92 20.65 -6.06
N GLY A 32 26.95 19.32 -6.12
CA GLY A 32 25.93 18.51 -6.76
C GLY A 32 24.62 18.85 -6.08
N ILE A 33 23.74 19.51 -6.82
CA ILE A 33 22.33 19.60 -6.44
C ILE A 33 21.88 18.15 -6.35
N ASN A 34 21.88 17.63 -5.12
CA ASN A 34 21.41 16.30 -4.83
C ASN A 34 19.89 16.39 -4.93
N ASN A 35 19.39 16.37 -6.17
CA ASN A 35 17.97 16.27 -6.48
C ASN A 35 17.54 14.85 -6.10
N VAL A 36 17.50 14.59 -4.79
CA VAL A 36 16.80 13.44 -4.24
C VAL A 36 15.34 13.69 -4.60
N ALA A 37 14.80 12.87 -5.51
CA ALA A 37 13.40 12.93 -5.86
C ALA A 37 12.58 12.87 -4.56
N LYS A 38 11.80 13.93 -4.27
CA LYS A 38 10.91 13.92 -3.11
C LYS A 38 9.92 12.77 -3.29
N ALA A 39 9.78 11.92 -2.27
CA ALA A 39 8.79 10.85 -2.27
C ALA A 39 7.40 11.42 -2.58
N GLU A 40 6.68 10.79 -3.50
CA GLU A 40 5.30 11.18 -3.84
C GLU A 40 4.47 11.29 -2.58
N GLN A 41 3.86 12.46 -2.36
CA GLN A 41 3.02 12.71 -1.21
C GLN A 41 1.56 12.46 -1.56
N THR A 42 0.82 11.92 -0.60
CA THR A 42 -0.62 11.69 -0.72
C THR A 42 -1.39 12.34 0.43
N THR A 43 -2.71 12.29 0.37
CA THR A 43 -3.59 12.67 1.47
C THR A 43 -4.05 11.45 2.24
N ASP A 44 -4.50 11.69 3.46
CA ASP A 44 -5.11 10.70 4.34
C ASP A 44 -6.22 9.90 3.64
N ASN A 45 -7.17 10.60 3.01
CA ASN A 45 -8.26 9.97 2.25
C ASN A 45 -7.76 9.09 1.09
N ALA A 46 -6.78 9.59 0.32
CA ALA A 46 -6.23 8.84 -0.81
C ALA A 46 -5.41 7.62 -0.35
N LEU A 47 -4.64 7.75 0.75
CA LEU A 47 -3.88 6.66 1.34
C LEU A 47 -4.80 5.52 1.80
N TRP A 48 -5.79 5.86 2.63
CA TRP A 48 -6.77 4.89 3.12
C TRP A 48 -7.50 4.21 1.96
N LYS A 49 -7.97 4.99 0.97
CA LYS A 49 -8.66 4.45 -0.20
C LYS A 49 -7.78 3.48 -0.98
N ASN A 50 -6.51 3.82 -1.22
CA ASN A 50 -5.58 2.97 -1.94
C ASN A 50 -5.31 1.65 -1.20
N VAL A 51 -5.17 1.68 0.13
CA VAL A 51 -5.04 0.46 0.95
C VAL A 51 -6.32 -0.37 0.88
N ARG A 52 -7.48 0.25 1.08
CA ARG A 52 -8.79 -0.39 1.05
C ARG A 52 -9.06 -1.06 -0.31
N ASP A 53 -8.74 -0.40 -1.41
CA ASP A 53 -8.89 -0.95 -2.76
C ASP A 53 -7.93 -2.13 -2.99
N ALA A 54 -6.69 -2.06 -2.50
CA ALA A 54 -5.74 -3.17 -2.58
C ALA A 54 -6.23 -4.41 -1.80
N LEU A 55 -6.82 -4.23 -0.62
CA LEU A 55 -7.42 -5.32 0.16
C LEU A 55 -8.61 -5.96 -0.56
N LYS A 56 -9.47 -5.14 -1.20
CA LYS A 56 -10.60 -5.62 -2.02
C LYS A 56 -10.12 -6.40 -3.22
N ASP A 57 -9.13 -5.88 -3.94
CA ASP A 57 -8.56 -6.55 -5.09
C ASP A 57 -7.95 -7.90 -4.69
N ALA A 58 -7.31 -7.99 -3.52
CA ALA A 58 -6.76 -9.23 -2.98
C ALA A 58 -7.82 -10.19 -2.39
N ASN A 59 -9.11 -9.84 -2.43
CA ASN A 59 -10.22 -10.59 -1.82
C ASN A 59 -10.06 -10.82 -0.30
N ILE A 60 -9.37 -9.91 0.41
CA ILE A 60 -9.20 -9.96 1.88
C ILE A 60 -10.39 -9.34 2.61
N ILE A 61 -11.01 -8.35 1.97
CA ILE A 61 -12.23 -7.66 2.42
C ILE A 61 -13.23 -7.62 1.27
N ASP A 62 -14.49 -7.42 1.62
CA ASP A 62 -15.63 -7.29 0.74
C ASP A 62 -15.94 -5.80 0.51
N LYS A 63 -17.04 -5.54 -0.19
CA LYS A 63 -17.50 -4.19 -0.52
C LYS A 63 -18.64 -3.74 0.41
N THR A 64 -18.77 -4.34 1.59
CA THR A 64 -19.85 -4.07 2.53
C THR A 64 -19.43 -3.07 3.61
N ASP A 65 -20.41 -2.61 4.38
CA ASP A 65 -20.25 -1.77 5.57
C ASP A 65 -19.89 -2.57 6.83
N ASN A 66 -19.80 -3.90 6.73
CA ASN A 66 -19.52 -4.78 7.85
C ASN A 66 -18.04 -4.88 8.20
N GLU A 67 -17.19 -4.21 7.45
CA GLU A 67 -15.75 -4.24 7.62
C GLU A 67 -15.18 -2.85 7.71
N ASN A 68 -14.17 -2.70 8.54
CA ASN A 68 -13.50 -1.45 8.79
C ASN A 68 -11.99 -1.64 8.66
N VAL A 69 -11.38 -0.73 7.91
CA VAL A 69 -9.95 -0.74 7.59
C VAL A 69 -9.30 0.43 8.30
N LYS A 70 -8.36 0.11 9.18
CA LYS A 70 -7.53 1.09 9.89
C LYS A 70 -6.10 1.00 9.40
N VAL A 71 -5.57 2.09 8.85
CA VAL A 71 -4.20 2.20 8.34
C VAL A 71 -3.38 2.99 9.34
N THR A 72 -2.26 2.44 9.79
CA THR A 72 -1.29 3.09 10.67
C THR A 72 -0.04 3.43 9.88
N TYR A 73 0.44 4.67 10.02
CA TYR A 73 1.63 5.16 9.34
C TYR A 73 2.48 6.07 10.24
N LYS A 74 3.78 6.13 9.95
CA LYS A 74 4.70 7.03 10.64
C LYS A 74 4.59 8.47 10.13
N ILE A 75 4.62 9.43 11.04
CA ILE A 75 4.75 10.86 10.73
C ILE A 75 6.22 11.31 10.85
N GLU A 76 6.56 12.48 10.30
CA GLU A 76 7.95 12.96 10.19
C GLU A 76 8.69 13.02 11.55
N ASN A 77 7.99 13.32 12.63
CA ASN A 77 8.57 13.40 13.98
C ASN A 77 8.76 12.02 14.66
N GLY A 78 8.63 10.92 13.91
CA GLY A 78 8.78 9.55 14.42
C GLY A 78 7.57 9.00 15.17
N GLY A 79 6.52 9.81 15.39
CA GLY A 79 5.24 9.34 15.91
C GLY A 79 4.46 8.50 14.90
N GLU A 80 3.32 7.97 15.35
CA GLU A 80 2.38 7.25 14.51
C GLU A 80 1.06 8.04 14.41
N ASN A 81 0.41 7.93 13.26
CA ASN A 81 -0.96 8.38 13.07
C ASN A 81 -1.78 7.24 12.45
N THR A 82 -3.10 7.33 12.61
CA THR A 82 -4.01 6.31 12.09
C THR A 82 -5.16 6.93 11.35
N ILE A 83 -5.61 6.22 10.32
CA ILE A 83 -6.78 6.60 9.56
C ILE A 83 -7.68 5.40 9.33
N GLU A 84 -8.98 5.60 9.52
CA GLU A 84 -9.94 4.52 9.67
C GLU A 84 -11.24 4.82 8.93
N GLY A 85 -11.86 3.79 8.37
CA GLY A 85 -13.10 3.92 7.60
C GLY A 85 -13.67 2.57 7.20
N THR A 86 -15.00 2.53 7.03
CA THR A 86 -15.69 1.32 6.57
C THR A 86 -15.40 1.02 5.10
N ALA A 87 -15.31 -0.25 4.74
CA ALA A 87 -14.87 -0.70 3.43
C ALA A 87 -15.78 -0.21 2.27
N ASN A 88 -17.06 0.04 2.53
CA ASN A 88 -18.00 0.59 1.56
C ASN A 88 -17.84 2.09 1.27
N LEU A 89 -17.12 2.85 2.09
CA LEU A 89 -16.96 4.29 1.88
C LEU A 89 -16.07 4.57 0.67
N GLU A 90 -16.46 5.55 -0.15
CA GLU A 90 -15.60 6.06 -1.22
C GLU A 90 -14.60 7.09 -0.74
N ASN A 91 -14.98 7.85 0.29
CA ASN A 91 -14.12 8.82 0.94
C ASN A 91 -14.36 8.78 2.45
N ILE A 92 -13.31 9.08 3.19
CA ILE A 92 -13.36 9.32 4.63
C ILE A 92 -13.29 10.82 4.90
N SER A 93 -14.10 11.27 5.86
CA SER A 93 -14.09 12.67 6.27
C SER A 93 -12.90 12.90 7.18
N THR A 94 -11.85 13.53 6.66
CA THR A 94 -10.72 13.99 7.47
C THR A 94 -10.77 15.49 7.66
N SER A 95 -10.67 15.94 8.90
CA SER A 95 -10.58 17.37 9.25
C SER A 95 -9.24 17.98 8.82
N ASN A 96 -8.23 17.15 8.59
CA ASN A 96 -6.88 17.54 8.15
C ASN A 96 -6.50 16.77 6.88
N ASN A 97 -5.74 17.42 5.99
CA ASN A 97 -5.11 16.81 4.82
C ASN A 97 -3.58 16.90 4.95
N PRO A 98 -2.97 16.20 5.93
CA PRO A 98 -1.52 16.16 6.01
C PRO A 98 -0.95 15.56 4.72
N LYS A 99 0.21 16.05 4.28
CA LYS A 99 0.98 15.40 3.23
C LYS A 99 1.66 14.18 3.86
N ILE A 100 1.37 13.01 3.32
CA ILE A 100 1.85 11.73 3.84
C ILE A 100 2.69 11.06 2.76
N ASN A 101 3.83 10.51 3.15
CA ASN A 101 4.54 9.55 2.32
C ASN A 101 3.84 8.18 2.43
N PRO A 102 3.26 7.61 1.36
CA PRO A 102 2.62 6.29 1.42
C PRO A 102 3.55 5.18 1.90
N GLN A 103 4.87 5.34 1.71
CA GLN A 103 5.88 4.40 2.18
C GLN A 103 6.03 4.38 3.71
N ASN A 104 5.37 5.28 4.44
CA ASN A 104 5.38 5.29 5.90
C ASN A 104 4.33 4.36 6.53
N VAL A 105 3.48 3.70 5.75
CA VAL A 105 2.52 2.71 6.29
C VAL A 105 3.29 1.54 6.88
N THR A 106 2.93 1.20 8.13
CA THR A 106 3.55 0.10 8.89
C THR A 106 2.57 -1.02 9.21
N LYS A 107 1.28 -0.70 9.31
CA LYS A 107 0.26 -1.64 9.75
C LYS A 107 -1.11 -1.33 9.18
N ILE A 108 -1.86 -2.37 8.84
CA ILE A 108 -3.25 -2.28 8.42
C ILE A 108 -4.05 -3.25 9.29
N ASN A 109 -5.00 -2.73 10.06
CA ASN A 109 -5.91 -3.54 10.87
C ASN A 109 -7.26 -3.65 10.18
N ILE A 110 -7.85 -4.83 10.24
CA ILE A 110 -9.14 -5.15 9.66
C ILE A 110 -10.03 -5.67 10.78
N THR A 111 -11.18 -5.03 10.96
CA THR A 111 -12.22 -5.50 11.88
C THR A 111 -13.48 -5.82 11.09
N ARG A 112 -14.18 -6.88 11.51
CA ARG A 112 -15.30 -7.45 10.76
C ARG A 112 -16.48 -7.77 11.66
N LYS A 113 -17.70 -7.66 11.11
CA LYS A 113 -18.94 -8.15 11.71
C LYS A 113 -19.62 -9.11 10.73
N ASN A 114 -19.93 -10.34 11.15
CA ASN A 114 -20.75 -11.29 10.39
C ASN A 114 -20.35 -11.48 8.91
N SER A 115 -19.07 -11.74 8.64
CA SER A 115 -18.60 -11.92 7.27
C SER A 115 -18.72 -13.36 6.79
N ASN A 116 -19.23 -13.55 5.58
CA ASN A 116 -19.30 -14.87 4.95
C ASN A 116 -18.43 -14.91 3.69
N TYR A 117 -17.23 -15.46 3.83
CA TYR A 117 -16.26 -15.55 2.75
C TYR A 117 -15.97 -16.99 2.35
N PRO A 118 -15.80 -17.27 1.05
CA PRO A 118 -15.10 -18.47 0.64
C PRO A 118 -13.64 -18.39 1.07
N ASN A 119 -13.03 -19.55 1.35
CA ASN A 119 -11.60 -19.61 1.62
C ASN A 119 -10.82 -19.12 0.38
N ILE A 120 -9.70 -18.44 0.64
CA ILE A 120 -8.82 -17.87 -0.40
C ILE A 120 -7.45 -18.53 -0.36
N ASP A 121 -6.81 -18.65 -1.52
CA ASP A 121 -5.42 -19.11 -1.62
C ASP A 121 -4.49 -18.06 -1.02
N ALA A 122 -3.81 -18.41 0.06
CA ALA A 122 -2.99 -17.50 0.85
C ALA A 122 -1.81 -16.91 0.06
N ASN A 123 -1.14 -17.71 -0.77
CA ASN A 123 0.01 -17.25 -1.55
C ASN A 123 -0.43 -16.30 -2.67
N ASN A 124 -1.49 -16.67 -3.41
CA ASN A 124 -2.02 -15.83 -4.47
C ASN A 124 -2.60 -14.52 -3.93
N THR A 125 -3.27 -14.56 -2.78
CA THR A 125 -3.75 -13.37 -2.08
C THR A 125 -2.61 -12.47 -1.64
N TRP A 126 -1.56 -13.02 -1.03
CA TRP A 126 -0.39 -12.25 -0.62
C TRP A 126 0.29 -11.58 -1.82
N LYS A 127 0.46 -12.32 -2.92
CA LYS A 127 1.04 -11.78 -4.17
C LYS A 127 0.21 -10.64 -4.73
N LYS A 128 -1.10 -10.84 -4.85
CA LYS A 128 -2.01 -9.81 -5.37
C LYS A 128 -2.05 -8.57 -4.49
N LEU A 129 -2.07 -8.75 -3.16
CA LEU A 129 -2.02 -7.64 -2.21
C LEU A 129 -0.74 -6.82 -2.39
N THR A 130 0.42 -7.48 -2.39
CA THR A 130 1.72 -6.79 -2.48
C THR A 130 1.91 -6.09 -3.82
N GLU A 131 1.45 -6.69 -4.92
CA GLU A 131 1.40 -6.05 -6.25
C GLU A 131 0.56 -4.76 -6.21
N LYS A 132 -0.65 -4.82 -5.64
CA LYS A 132 -1.55 -3.66 -5.57
C LYS A 132 -1.05 -2.56 -4.64
N LEU A 133 -0.47 -2.91 -3.50
CA LEU A 133 0.16 -1.92 -2.61
C LEU A 133 1.38 -1.27 -3.29
N LYS A 134 2.15 -2.04 -4.07
CA LYS A 134 3.30 -1.52 -4.83
C LYS A 134 2.91 -0.55 -5.94
N GLU A 135 1.85 -0.85 -6.69
CA GLU A 135 1.27 0.06 -7.69
C GLU A 135 0.89 1.43 -7.11
N LYS A 136 0.65 1.52 -5.78
CA LYS A 136 0.30 2.74 -5.06
C LYS A 136 1.46 3.33 -4.27
N ASN A 137 2.69 2.84 -4.48
CA ASN A 137 3.90 3.27 -3.78
C ASN A 137 3.82 3.10 -2.24
N ILE A 138 2.95 2.21 -1.75
CA ILE A 138 2.81 1.92 -0.31
C ILE A 138 3.91 0.95 0.14
N VAL A 139 4.31 0.03 -0.74
CA VAL A 139 5.44 -0.89 -0.54
C VAL A 139 6.38 -0.87 -1.74
N ASN A 140 7.64 -1.20 -1.50
CA ASN A 140 8.66 -1.32 -2.55
C ASN A 140 9.23 -2.73 -2.61
N ASN A 141 9.86 -3.07 -3.74
CA ASN A 141 10.62 -4.31 -3.84
C ASN A 141 11.66 -4.38 -2.70
N GLY A 142 11.65 -5.48 -1.94
CA GLY A 142 12.51 -5.64 -0.77
C GLY A 142 11.83 -5.45 0.58
N ASP A 143 10.69 -4.75 0.65
CA ASP A 143 9.89 -4.65 1.87
C ASP A 143 9.35 -6.03 2.27
N ASN A 144 9.18 -6.28 3.57
CA ASN A 144 8.50 -7.46 4.07
C ASN A 144 7.04 -7.14 4.33
N VAL A 145 6.14 -8.00 3.84
CA VAL A 145 4.69 -7.91 4.08
C VAL A 145 4.20 -9.20 4.69
N SER A 146 3.47 -9.12 5.79
CA SER A 146 2.89 -10.26 6.51
C SER A 146 1.38 -10.12 6.67
N ILE A 147 0.64 -11.21 6.51
CA ILE A 147 -0.80 -11.33 6.74
C ILE A 147 -0.99 -12.22 7.96
N LEU A 148 -1.62 -11.68 9.00
CA LEU A 148 -1.87 -12.34 10.27
C LEU A 148 -3.35 -12.71 10.39
N SER A 149 -3.59 -13.82 11.08
CA SER A 149 -4.92 -14.38 11.34
C SER A 149 -5.20 -14.42 12.85
N THR A 150 -6.46 -14.26 13.22
CA THR A 150 -6.95 -14.50 14.58
C THR A 150 -7.13 -15.98 14.89
N ASP A 151 -7.27 -16.85 13.87
CA ASP A 151 -7.28 -18.29 14.11
C ASP A 151 -5.86 -18.75 14.44
N PRO A 152 -5.59 -19.26 15.66
CA PRO A 152 -4.24 -19.70 16.04
C PRO A 152 -3.72 -20.89 15.23
N LYS A 153 -4.58 -21.57 14.46
CA LYS A 153 -4.18 -22.65 13.54
C LYS A 153 -3.70 -22.12 12.18
N ASP A 154 -3.98 -20.86 11.88
CA ASP A 154 -3.49 -20.22 10.68
C ASP A 154 -2.06 -19.73 10.88
N GLU A 155 -1.16 -20.23 10.04
CA GLU A 155 0.22 -19.74 9.98
C GLU A 155 0.22 -18.32 9.41
N THR A 156 1.12 -17.46 9.91
CA THR A 156 1.35 -16.15 9.32
C THR A 156 1.86 -16.29 7.89
N VAL A 157 1.24 -15.57 6.96
CA VAL A 157 1.66 -15.54 5.55
C VAL A 157 2.57 -14.35 5.34
N PHE A 158 3.84 -14.55 5.08
CA PHE A 158 4.83 -13.49 4.92
C PHE A 158 5.75 -13.72 3.73
N GLY A 159 6.32 -12.64 3.21
CA GLY A 159 7.29 -12.70 2.13
C GLY A 159 7.89 -11.32 1.85
N LYS A 160 8.81 -11.29 0.90
CA LYS A 160 9.45 -10.06 0.44
C LYS A 160 8.83 -9.58 -0.87
N VAL A 161 8.39 -8.33 -0.90
CA VAL A 161 7.78 -7.72 -2.08
C VAL A 161 8.74 -7.80 -3.27
N GLY A 162 8.22 -8.27 -4.41
CA GLY A 162 9.00 -8.49 -5.63
C GLY A 162 9.50 -9.92 -5.81
N GLU A 163 9.36 -10.77 -4.78
CA GLU A 163 9.56 -12.22 -4.93
C GLU A 163 8.28 -12.91 -5.42
N ASP A 164 8.43 -14.11 -6.01
CA ASP A 164 7.33 -14.83 -6.66
C ASP A 164 6.35 -15.52 -5.69
N LYS A 165 6.77 -15.74 -4.45
CA LYS A 165 6.04 -16.53 -3.45
C LYS A 165 6.20 -15.97 -2.04
N SER A 166 5.20 -16.24 -1.20
CA SER A 166 5.31 -16.13 0.26
C SER A 166 5.90 -17.41 0.88
N ASN A 167 5.99 -17.46 2.21
CA ASN A 167 6.41 -18.64 2.97
C ASN A 167 5.47 -19.85 2.83
N VAL A 168 4.23 -19.65 2.37
CA VAL A 168 3.23 -20.72 2.25
C VAL A 168 2.96 -21.07 0.79
N SER A 169 2.59 -22.32 0.53
CA SER A 169 2.13 -22.78 -0.79
C SER A 169 0.97 -23.76 -0.62
N ASN A 170 -0.02 -23.74 -1.53
CA ASN A 170 -1.23 -24.58 -1.48
C ASN A 170 -2.01 -24.47 -0.15
N ARG A 171 -1.95 -23.32 0.52
CA ARG A 171 -2.65 -23.05 1.78
C ARG A 171 -3.86 -22.18 1.48
N TYR A 172 -5.01 -22.58 2.00
CA TYR A 172 -6.22 -21.78 1.98
C TYR A 172 -6.48 -21.20 3.36
N ILE A 173 -6.78 -19.92 3.45
CA ILE A 173 -7.15 -19.23 4.70
C ILE A 173 -8.55 -18.65 4.55
N ASN A 174 -9.28 -18.54 5.66
CA ASN A 174 -10.57 -17.88 5.62
C ASN A 174 -10.36 -16.37 5.80
N PRO A 175 -10.82 -15.51 4.86
CA PRO A 175 -10.63 -14.07 4.97
C PRO A 175 -11.17 -13.49 6.27
N LYS A 176 -12.23 -14.09 6.85
CA LYS A 176 -12.84 -13.60 8.09
C LYS A 176 -11.85 -13.53 9.25
N ASP A 177 -10.86 -14.43 9.26
CA ASP A 177 -9.89 -14.58 10.34
C ASP A 177 -8.68 -13.63 10.15
N ILE A 178 -8.47 -13.05 8.96
CA ILE A 178 -7.35 -12.14 8.68
C ILE A 178 -7.56 -10.77 9.35
N ASN A 179 -6.87 -10.47 10.44
CA ASN A 179 -7.10 -9.22 11.19
C ASN A 179 -6.03 -8.14 11.01
N GLU A 180 -4.83 -8.51 10.56
CA GLU A 180 -3.71 -7.57 10.49
C GLU A 180 -2.80 -7.85 9.29
N ILE A 181 -2.36 -6.77 8.63
CA ILE A 181 -1.25 -6.77 7.69
C ILE A 181 -0.12 -5.95 8.30
N GLN A 182 1.08 -6.53 8.38
CA GLN A 182 2.28 -5.83 8.84
C GLN A 182 3.21 -5.53 7.67
N ILE A 183 3.80 -4.34 7.66
CA ILE A 183 4.74 -3.90 6.64
C ILE A 183 6.03 -3.45 7.32
N THR A 184 7.13 -4.13 7.01
CA THR A 184 8.47 -3.77 7.47
C THR A 184 9.31 -3.30 6.29
N LYS A 185 9.80 -2.06 6.37
CA LYS A 185 10.60 -1.43 5.32
C LYS A 185 12.01 -2.00 5.28
N LYS A 186 12.58 -2.12 4.08
CA LYS A 186 13.99 -2.50 3.87
C LYS A 186 14.96 -1.48 4.47
#